data_AF-A0A2W5XGG4-F1
#
_entry.id   AF-A0A2W5XGG4-F1
#
_cell.length_a   1.000
_cell.length_b   1.000
_cell.length_c   1.000
_cell.angle_alpha   90.00
_cell.angle_beta   90.00
_cell.angle_gamma   90.00
#
_symmetry.space_group_name_H-M   'P 1'
#
loop_
_entity.id
_entity.type
_entity.pdbx_description
1 polymer ?
#
loop_
_entity_poly.entity_id
_entity_poly.type
_entity_poly.pdbx_seq_one_letter_code
_entity_poly.pdbx_strand_id
1 'polypeptide(L)'
;MLKSSDIASVTAWHVAAPTQERYHMPKGAGIVCTYAAADGSVIVTLPEYGSSFLGTNPLVEPQLMGETVKVHGVGDSAEMFDGAIFVTTHGRSVSIKLVPENGQPSNDALVTLARIAVRRLR
;
A
#
# COMPACT_ATOMS: atom_id res chain seq x y z
N MET A 1 8.31 -7.84 -2.75
CA MET A 1 7.80 -6.52 -3.19
C MET A 1 6.89 -6.69 -4.41
N LEU A 2 5.95 -5.77 -4.66
CA LEU A 2 5.12 -5.80 -5.88
C LEU A 2 6.01 -5.58 -7.13
N LYS A 3 5.56 -6.06 -8.29
CA LYS A 3 6.19 -5.81 -9.60
C LYS A 3 5.26 -4.91 -10.40
N SER A 4 5.79 -4.14 -11.36
CA SER A 4 4.95 -3.34 -12.26
C SER A 4 3.92 -4.17 -13.01
N SER A 5 4.21 -5.45 -13.30
CA SER A 5 3.26 -6.39 -13.90
C SER A 5 2.06 -6.70 -13.00
N ASP A 6 2.24 -6.73 -11.68
CA ASP A 6 1.11 -6.92 -10.76
C ASP A 6 0.22 -5.68 -10.75
N ILE A 7 0.82 -4.49 -10.78
CA ILE A 7 0.07 -3.24 -10.86
C ILE A 7 -0.73 -3.22 -12.18
N ALA A 8 -0.05 -3.40 -13.31
CA ALA A 8 -0.68 -3.37 -14.63
C ALA A 8 -1.80 -4.41 -14.77
N SER A 9 -1.63 -5.63 -14.24
CA SER A 9 -2.67 -6.66 -14.32
C SER A 9 -3.89 -6.37 -13.43
N VAL A 10 -3.71 -5.72 -12.28
CA VAL A 10 -4.80 -5.45 -11.35
C VAL A 10 -5.53 -4.15 -11.69
N THR A 11 -4.81 -3.10 -12.09
CA THR A 11 -5.40 -1.79 -12.40
C THR A 11 -5.75 -1.62 -13.88
N ALA A 12 -5.25 -2.50 -14.75
CA ALA A 12 -5.26 -2.35 -16.21
C ALA A 12 -4.51 -1.10 -16.71
N TRP A 13 -3.61 -0.52 -15.89
CA TRP A 13 -2.84 0.68 -16.25
C TRP A 13 -1.59 0.35 -17.05
N HIS A 14 -1.16 1.30 -17.88
CA HIS A 14 0.16 1.24 -18.48
C HIS A 14 1.20 1.78 -17.50
N VAL A 15 1.88 0.88 -16.80
CA VAL A 15 2.83 1.21 -15.74
C VAL A 15 4.23 1.33 -16.32
N ALA A 16 4.83 2.52 -16.21
CA ALA A 16 6.22 2.74 -16.59
C ALA A 16 7.17 1.94 -15.67
N ALA A 17 8.44 1.78 -16.08
CA ALA A 17 9.43 1.13 -15.22
C ALA A 17 9.46 1.82 -13.84
N PRO A 18 9.45 1.07 -12.73
CA PRO A 18 9.28 1.65 -11.41
C PRO A 18 10.50 2.49 -11.07
N THR A 19 10.28 3.76 -10.70
CA THR A 19 11.32 4.56 -10.08
C THR A 19 11.37 4.16 -8.59
N GLN A 20 12.48 3.54 -8.17
CA GLN A 20 12.77 3.40 -6.73
C GLN A 20 13.15 4.78 -6.18
N GLU A 21 12.18 5.68 -6.07
CA GLU A 21 12.37 6.87 -5.26
C GLU A 21 12.22 6.45 -3.80
N ARG A 22 13.35 6.33 -3.11
CA ARG A 22 13.36 6.33 -1.65
C ARG A 22 12.86 7.72 -1.23
N TYR A 23 11.56 7.85 -1.01
CA TYR A 23 11.04 9.00 -0.28
C TYR A 23 11.86 9.14 1.00
N HIS A 24 12.32 10.35 1.33
CA HIS A 24 13.09 10.60 2.55
C HIS A 24 12.19 10.38 3.76
N MET A 25 12.03 9.12 4.13
CA MET A 25 11.48 8.75 5.41
C MET A 25 12.55 8.98 6.49
N PRO A 26 12.15 9.29 7.73
CA PRO A 26 13.05 9.21 8.87
C PRO A 26 13.81 7.87 8.84
N LYS A 27 15.11 7.91 9.17
CA LYS A 27 15.96 6.71 9.26
C LYS A 27 15.25 5.65 10.13
N GLY A 28 15.06 4.43 9.60
CA GLY A 28 14.41 3.32 10.32
C GLY A 28 12.90 3.15 10.09
N ALA A 29 12.29 3.88 9.14
CA ALA A 29 10.85 3.80 8.90
C ALA A 29 10.42 2.68 7.92
N GLY A 30 11.29 2.22 7.02
CA GLY A 30 10.95 1.21 6.01
C GLY A 30 11.45 1.47 4.59
N ILE A 31 10.95 0.68 3.64
CA ILE A 31 11.18 0.80 2.19
C ILE A 31 9.90 1.29 1.51
N VAL A 32 10.01 2.27 0.61
CA VAL A 32 8.90 2.70 -0.27
C VAL A 32 9.24 2.40 -1.72
N CYS A 33 8.25 1.98 -2.50
CA CYS A 33 8.32 2.02 -3.97
C CYS A 33 7.08 2.67 -4.54
N THR A 34 7.30 3.49 -5.55
CA THR A 34 6.24 4.14 -6.32
C THR A 34 6.22 3.56 -7.74
N TYR A 35 5.03 3.17 -8.19
CA TYR A 35 4.77 2.72 -9.54
C TYR A 35 3.96 3.82 -10.22
N ALA A 36 4.63 4.58 -11.09
CA ALA A 36 3.97 5.63 -11.86
C ALA A 36 3.36 5.06 -13.15
N ALA A 37 2.16 5.50 -13.48
CA ALA A 37 1.45 5.23 -14.71
C ALA A 37 0.83 6.54 -15.22
N ALA A 38 0.43 6.57 -16.49
CA ALA A 38 -0.33 7.71 -17.02
C ALA A 38 -1.69 7.86 -16.33
N ASP A 39 -2.24 6.78 -15.79
CA ASP A 39 -3.55 6.76 -15.13
C ASP A 39 -3.49 7.05 -13.63
N GLY A 40 -2.29 7.25 -13.06
CA GLY A 40 -2.09 7.46 -11.63
C GLY A 40 -0.81 6.85 -11.08
N SER A 41 -0.77 6.65 -9.77
CA SER A 41 0.35 6.02 -9.08
C SER A 41 -0.08 5.00 -8.05
N VAL A 42 0.78 4.00 -7.82
CA VAL A 42 0.68 3.09 -6.69
C VAL A 42 1.89 3.28 -5.79
N ILE A 43 1.67 3.52 -4.51
CA ILE A 43 2.71 3.69 -3.51
C ILE A 43 2.66 2.48 -2.59
N VAL A 44 3.79 1.78 -2.44
CA VAL A 44 3.91 0.58 -1.60
C VAL A 44 4.96 0.83 -0.54
N THR A 45 4.56 0.74 0.72
CA THR A 45 5.44 0.94 1.87
C THR A 45 5.57 -0.33 2.68
N LEU A 46 6.81 -0.72 2.96
CA LEU A 46 7.20 -1.86 3.79
C LEU A 46 7.92 -1.30 5.03
N PRO A 47 7.20 -1.07 6.14
CA PRO A 47 7.82 -0.59 7.37
C PRO A 47 8.84 -1.60 7.91
N GLU A 48 9.86 -1.11 8.60
CA GLU A 48 10.79 -1.97 9.35
C GLU A 48 10.04 -2.69 10.48
N TYR A 49 10.53 -3.87 10.86
CA TYR A 49 9.95 -4.63 11.96
C TYR A 49 9.96 -3.80 13.25
N GLY A 50 8.79 -3.70 13.91
CA GLY A 50 8.65 -2.89 15.13
C GLY A 50 8.58 -1.37 14.90
N SER A 51 8.61 -0.90 13.65
CA SER A 51 8.43 0.52 13.34
C SER A 51 7.03 0.99 13.75
N SER A 52 6.96 2.09 14.50
CA SER A 52 5.71 2.78 14.84
C SER A 52 5.15 3.58 13.65
N PHE A 53 5.49 3.21 12.40
CA PHE A 53 5.01 3.84 11.18
C PHE A 53 3.47 3.98 11.12
N LEU A 54 2.75 3.13 11.87
CA LEU A 54 1.31 3.23 12.07
C LEU A 54 0.85 4.42 12.95
N GLY A 55 1.70 4.95 13.83
CA GLY A 55 1.31 5.97 14.79
C GLY A 55 1.49 7.42 14.33
N THR A 56 2.31 7.67 13.30
CA THR A 56 2.68 9.04 12.90
C THR A 56 2.69 9.27 11.38
N ASN A 57 2.27 8.29 10.58
CA ASN A 57 2.09 8.50 9.15
C ASN A 57 0.78 9.24 8.90
N PRO A 58 0.76 10.37 8.17
CA PRO A 58 -0.47 11.06 7.76
C PRO A 58 -1.43 10.20 6.92
N LEU A 59 -1.03 9.01 6.47
CA LEU A 59 -1.90 7.99 5.88
C LEU A 59 -2.64 7.10 6.92
N VAL A 60 -2.34 7.25 8.22
CA VAL A 60 -2.83 6.38 9.33
C VAL A 60 -3.53 7.17 10.47
N GLU A 61 -3.64 8.49 10.35
CA GLU A 61 -4.63 9.32 11.09
C GLU A 61 -6.13 8.87 11.05
N PRO A 62 -6.63 8.02 10.15
CA PRO A 62 -8.06 7.65 10.10
C PRO A 62 -8.53 6.77 11.26
N GLN A 63 -7.59 6.08 11.94
CA GLN A 63 -7.92 5.35 13.18
C GLN A 63 -8.41 6.30 14.28
N LEU A 64 -8.01 7.59 14.25
CA LEU A 64 -8.47 8.61 15.21
C LEU A 64 -9.86 9.17 14.87
N MET A 65 -10.30 9.05 13.61
CA MET A 65 -11.61 9.55 13.14
C MET A 65 -12.67 8.44 13.02
N GLY A 66 -12.30 7.16 13.19
CA GLY A 66 -13.22 6.03 13.11
C GLY A 66 -13.67 5.67 11.69
N GLU A 67 -12.96 6.15 10.66
CA GLU A 67 -13.34 6.02 9.25
C GLU A 67 -12.68 4.81 8.56
N THR A 68 -11.92 4.00 9.30
CA THR A 68 -11.29 2.80 8.74
C THR A 68 -12.30 1.68 8.53
N VAL A 69 -12.18 0.99 7.40
CA VAL A 69 -12.96 -0.22 7.10
C VAL A 69 -12.06 -1.44 7.28
N LYS A 70 -12.49 -2.38 8.14
CA LYS A 70 -11.79 -3.67 8.29
C LYS A 70 -11.98 -4.53 7.04
N VAL A 71 -10.89 -5.10 6.55
CA VAL A 71 -10.88 -5.98 5.39
C VAL A 71 -10.57 -7.40 5.84
N HIS A 72 -11.52 -8.31 5.67
CA HIS A 72 -11.35 -9.70 6.07
C HIS A 72 -10.66 -10.53 4.97
N GLY A 73 -9.92 -11.57 5.39
CA GLY A 73 -9.28 -12.52 4.47
C GLY A 73 -8.04 -11.97 3.75
N VAL A 74 -7.43 -10.91 4.27
CA VAL A 74 -6.16 -10.34 3.80
C VAL A 74 -5.21 -10.22 4.98
N GLY A 75 -4.14 -11.02 4.99
CA GLY A 75 -3.20 -11.07 6.13
C GLY A 75 -3.85 -11.56 7.44
N ASP A 76 -3.21 -11.25 8.56
CA ASP A 76 -3.74 -11.49 9.91
C ASP A 76 -4.66 -10.33 10.34
N SER A 77 -4.35 -9.12 9.91
CA SER A 77 -5.22 -7.95 10.00
C SER A 77 -5.06 -7.06 8.77
N ALA A 78 -6.15 -6.47 8.32
CA ALA A 78 -6.15 -5.49 7.25
C ALA A 78 -7.22 -4.41 7.47
N GLU A 79 -6.86 -3.17 7.17
CA GLU A 79 -7.72 -1.99 7.29
C GLU A 79 -7.51 -1.08 6.10
N MET A 80 -8.57 -0.43 5.65
CA MET A 80 -8.57 0.42 4.47
C MET A 80 -9.14 1.80 4.79
N PHE A 81 -8.55 2.82 4.19
CA PHE A 81 -9.00 4.21 4.25
C PHE A 81 -8.41 5.03 3.10
N ASP A 82 -9.18 5.97 2.54
CA ASP A 82 -8.74 6.96 1.53
C ASP A 82 -7.79 6.39 0.46
N GLY A 83 -8.26 5.35 -0.22
CA GLY A 83 -7.48 4.72 -1.28
C GLY A 83 -6.22 4.00 -0.82
N ALA A 84 -6.06 3.76 0.48
CA ALA A 84 -4.96 3.03 1.05
C ALA A 84 -5.44 1.81 1.83
N ILE A 85 -4.70 0.72 1.75
CA ILE A 85 -4.89 -0.47 2.57
C ILE A 85 -3.60 -0.77 3.34
N PHE A 86 -3.76 -0.99 4.63
CA PHE A 86 -2.71 -1.44 5.53
C PHE A 86 -2.97 -2.89 5.90
N VAL A 87 -1.92 -3.72 5.85
CA VAL A 87 -2.02 -5.15 6.18
C VAL A 87 -0.84 -5.58 7.03
N THR A 88 -1.13 -6.33 8.09
CA THR A 88 -0.14 -7.05 8.91
C THR A 88 -0.28 -8.56 8.69
N THR A 89 0.84 -9.25 8.54
CA THR A 89 0.93 -10.72 8.46
C THR A 89 2.23 -11.20 9.11
N HIS A 90 2.14 -12.15 10.03
CA HIS A 90 3.29 -12.76 10.72
C HIS A 90 4.28 -11.74 11.31
N GLY A 91 3.76 -10.64 11.88
CA GLY A 91 4.55 -9.56 12.47
C GLY A 91 5.24 -8.63 11.45
N ARG A 92 5.01 -8.82 10.15
CA ARG A 92 5.43 -7.92 9.07
C ARG A 92 4.24 -7.14 8.55
N SER A 93 4.48 -5.91 8.10
CA SER A 93 3.40 -5.06 7.60
C SER A 93 3.68 -4.52 6.21
N VAL A 94 2.61 -4.14 5.51
CA VAL A 94 2.66 -3.44 4.23
C VAL A 94 1.52 -2.44 4.15
N SER A 95 1.79 -1.27 3.60
CA SER A 95 0.79 -0.29 3.19
C SER A 95 0.83 -0.12 1.68
N ILE A 96 -0.34 -0.02 1.05
CA ILE A 96 -0.48 0.24 -0.38
C ILE A 96 -1.47 1.37 -0.54
N LYS A 97 -1.09 2.45 -1.23
CA LYS A 97 -1.98 3.55 -1.63
C LYS A 97 -2.11 3.59 -3.15
N LEU A 98 -3.35 3.69 -3.62
CA LEU A 98 -3.70 3.87 -5.02
C LEU A 98 -4.16 5.32 -5.21
N VAL A 99 -3.48 6.05 -6.09
CA VAL A 99 -3.75 7.46 -6.40
C VAL A 99 -4.05 7.57 -7.88
N PRO A 100 -5.30 7.32 -8.31
CA PRO A 100 -5.68 7.50 -9.72
C PRO A 100 -5.64 8.99 -10.11
N GLU A 101 -5.23 9.30 -11.34
CA GLU A 101 -5.34 10.66 -11.88
C GLU A 101 -6.82 11.07 -12.07
N ASN A 102 -7.65 10.11 -12.49
CA ASN A 102 -9.07 10.31 -12.75
C ASN A 102 -9.92 9.31 -11.96
N GLY A 103 -10.83 9.83 -11.14
CA GLY A 103 -11.79 9.02 -10.40
C GLY A 103 -11.33 8.62 -8.99
N GLN A 104 -12.01 7.62 -8.44
CA GLN A 104 -11.76 7.12 -7.08
C GLN A 104 -10.95 5.82 -7.14
N PRO A 105 -10.09 5.56 -6.15
CA PRO A 105 -9.32 4.33 -6.07
C PRO A 105 -10.25 3.11 -5.94
N SER A 106 -9.96 2.07 -6.72
CA SER A 106 -10.73 0.82 -6.65
C SER A 106 -10.34 0.02 -5.40
N ASN A 107 -11.29 -0.16 -4.49
CA ASN A 107 -11.11 -0.99 -3.29
C ASN A 107 -10.76 -2.44 -3.66
N ASP A 108 -11.35 -3.00 -4.71
CA ASP A 108 -11.04 -4.36 -5.17
C ASP A 108 -9.61 -4.46 -5.70
N ALA A 109 -9.13 -3.44 -6.40
CA ALA A 109 -7.75 -3.35 -6.85
C ALA A 109 -6.79 -3.29 -5.65
N LEU A 110 -7.09 -2.44 -4.66
CA LEU A 110 -6.32 -2.34 -3.42
C LEU A 110 -6.23 -3.68 -2.68
N VAL A 111 -7.36 -4.34 -2.47
CA VAL A 111 -7.44 -5.65 -1.81
C VAL A 111 -6.66 -6.72 -2.58
N THR A 112 -6.75 -6.72 -3.90
CA THR A 112 -6.03 -7.67 -4.75
C THR A 112 -4.52 -7.44 -4.70
N LEU A 113 -4.07 -6.19 -4.82
CA LEU A 113 -2.66 -5.83 -4.68
C LEU A 113 -2.12 -6.19 -3.28
N ALA A 114 -2.90 -5.96 -2.24
CA ALA A 114 -2.54 -6.32 -0.87
C ALA A 114 -2.37 -7.83 -0.69
N ARG A 115 -3.27 -8.64 -1.24
CA ARG A 115 -3.13 -10.11 -1.24
C ARG A 115 -1.85 -10.57 -1.94
N ILE A 116 -1.50 -9.96 -3.08
CA ILE A 116 -0.27 -10.27 -3.80
C ILE A 116 0.95 -9.87 -2.96
N ALA A 117 0.94 -8.67 -2.36
CA ALA A 117 2.04 -8.19 -1.53
C ALA A 117 2.28 -9.10 -0.31
N VAL A 118 1.21 -9.44 0.41
CA VAL A 118 1.24 -10.33 1.60
C VAL A 118 1.84 -11.69 1.28
N ARG A 119 1.48 -12.31 0.14
CA ARG A 119 2.06 -13.59 -0.28
C ARG A 119 3.58 -13.53 -0.46
N ARG A 120 4.14 -12.34 -0.70
CA ARG A 120 5.57 -12.09 -0.87
C ARG A 120 6.27 -11.58 0.39
N LEU A 121 5.54 -11.40 1.49
CA LEU A 121 6.08 -11.07 2.82
C LEU A 121 6.40 -12.31 3.65
N ARG A 122 5.92 -13.48 3.21
CA ARG A 122 6.24 -14.79 3.81
C ARG A 122 7.71 -15.12 3.63
#